data_AF-F9TDE7-F1
#
_entry.id   AF-F9TDE7-F1
#
_cell.length_a   1.000
_cell.length_b   1.000
_cell.length_c   1.000
_cell.angle_alpha   90.00
_cell.angle_beta   90.00
_cell.angle_gamma   90.00
#
_symmetry.space_group_name_H-M   'P 1'
#
loop_
_entity.id
_entity.type
_entity.pdbx_description
1 polymer ?
#
loop_
_entity_poly.entity_id
_entity_poly.type
_entity_poly.pdbx_seq_one_letter_code
_entity_poly.pdbx_strand_id
1 'polypeptide(L)'
;MNLLRFLFLWAILIAQINKMTLFRAIFIDIKLGSKQNVQYLLNIGVWLKMSATSKLASILSSEQGQISCFEIEVFYLNQRRSKNPMHDEIKESIRSKGIQDPLHIVFHPVQKKWVLSQGGQTRLLICRELYDETKADSFLYPPVSKQKFTSDLDLCISHLVENNLRGDNTFLETANAVLNIRNLLAEGSEPTQELLAKEMSSRGMPIRRQSITAMMYLAEELAPYITNQAFLDCVSRKVVDAIRTLRNDLAEEMPSEKFDSALVEYVNSQPGNLSLKQIREHFLKKVVAPTTPGSRSNKAIAKSVSDAFGLSHVVSGSEELPSGFVVSLPQHIESPLQAEVCFFLASLSGVFDSSVSPEILAAMGLKDIGSDPADLASCVREHLNLTNADLSSLPSRVFCHASEEGFESLIRLIAGVRTSFNSNNQSMENQ
;
A
#
# COMPACT_ATOMS: atom_id res chain seq x y z
N MET A 1 -29.44 43.31 37.70
CA MET A 1 -28.69 42.13 37.20
C MET A 1 -29.35 40.83 37.66
N ASN A 2 -30.66 40.67 37.41
CA ASN A 2 -31.50 39.54 37.87
C ASN A 2 -32.66 39.27 36.88
N LEU A 3 -32.40 39.36 35.57
CA LEU A 3 -33.40 39.02 34.53
C LEU A 3 -32.92 37.90 33.58
N LEU A 4 -31.62 37.66 33.43
CA LEU A 4 -31.10 36.59 32.58
C LEU A 4 -31.09 35.20 33.23
N ARG A 5 -31.21 35.09 34.55
CA ARG A 5 -31.32 33.79 35.24
C ARG A 5 -32.74 33.20 35.24
N PHE A 6 -33.77 33.99 34.92
CA PHE A 6 -35.15 33.52 34.88
C PHE A 6 -35.57 32.92 33.52
N LEU A 7 -34.91 33.32 32.42
CA LEU A 7 -35.21 32.79 31.09
C LEU A 7 -34.60 31.40 30.81
N PHE A 8 -33.53 31.02 31.52
CA PHE A 8 -32.89 29.72 31.33
C PHE A 8 -33.57 28.57 32.11
N LEU A 9 -34.28 28.90 33.20
CA LEU A 9 -35.00 27.91 34.03
C LEU A 9 -36.39 27.56 33.48
N TRP A 10 -36.98 28.39 32.61
CA TRP A 10 -38.25 28.07 31.92
C TRP A 10 -38.06 27.27 30.61
N ALA A 11 -36.92 27.43 29.92
CA ALA A 11 -36.60 26.66 28.73
C ALA A 11 -36.39 25.16 29.02
N ILE A 12 -35.97 24.82 30.24
CA ILE A 12 -35.78 23.43 30.68
C ILE A 12 -37.11 22.81 31.16
N LEU A 13 -38.09 23.61 31.57
CA LEU A 13 -39.40 23.11 32.04
C LEU A 13 -40.40 22.87 30.89
N ILE A 14 -40.27 23.56 29.76
CA ILE A 14 -41.15 23.34 28.58
C ILE A 14 -40.72 22.11 27.74
N ALA A 15 -39.46 21.68 27.86
CA ALA A 15 -38.97 20.49 27.15
C ALA A 15 -39.41 19.13 27.77
N GLN A 16 -40.15 19.14 28.89
CA GLN A 16 -40.63 17.93 29.55
C GLN A 16 -42.14 17.68 29.48
N ILE A 17 -42.93 18.53 28.81
CA ILE A 17 -44.39 18.33 28.69
C ILE A 17 -44.86 18.57 27.25
N ASN A 18 -44.64 17.59 26.37
CA ASN A 18 -45.66 17.02 25.46
C ASN A 18 -45.04 16.04 24.45
N LYS A 19 -45.02 14.76 24.83
CA LYS A 19 -44.59 13.60 24.04
C LYS A 19 -45.57 13.22 22.90
N MET A 20 -46.28 14.18 22.30
CA MET A 20 -47.25 13.93 21.21
C MET A 20 -47.07 14.82 19.98
N THR A 21 -46.27 15.89 20.04
CA THR A 21 -46.14 16.82 18.91
C THR A 21 -45.01 16.43 17.93
N LEU A 22 -44.00 15.69 18.39
CA LEU A 22 -42.92 15.17 17.52
C LEU A 22 -43.43 14.12 16.52
N PHE A 23 -44.56 13.45 16.83
CA PHE A 23 -45.18 12.45 15.96
C PHE A 23 -45.90 13.05 14.75
N ARG A 24 -46.27 14.34 14.79
CA ARG A 24 -46.95 15.02 13.67
C ARG A 24 -45.99 15.61 12.64
N ALA A 25 -44.73 15.88 13.00
CA ALA A 25 -43.74 16.41 12.06
C ALA A 25 -43.18 15.33 11.10
N ILE A 26 -43.18 14.06 11.51
CA ILE A 26 -42.67 12.94 10.69
C ILE A 26 -43.71 12.46 9.65
N PHE A 27 -45.00 12.76 9.85
CA PHE A 27 -46.05 12.29 8.95
C PHE A 27 -46.33 13.21 7.74
N ILE A 28 -45.77 14.42 7.71
CA ILE A 28 -46.04 15.39 6.62
C ILE A 28 -45.12 15.18 5.40
N ASP A 29 -44.00 14.45 5.53
CA ASP A 29 -43.08 14.18 4.40
C ASP A 29 -43.18 12.77 3.80
N ILE A 30 -44.15 11.96 4.21
CA ILE A 30 -44.42 10.65 3.60
C ILE A 30 -45.31 10.84 2.37
N LYS A 31 -44.79 11.56 1.38
CA LYS A 31 -45.36 11.57 0.03
C LYS A 31 -44.28 11.49 -1.05
N LEU A 32 -43.15 10.84 -0.75
CA LEU A 32 -42.16 10.46 -1.76
C LEU A 32 -41.69 9.02 -1.48
N GLY A 33 -41.93 8.15 -2.45
CA GLY A 33 -41.85 6.70 -2.29
C GLY A 33 -40.43 6.13 -2.28
N SER A 34 -40.22 5.13 -1.42
CA SER A 34 -39.42 3.94 -1.71
C SER A 34 -39.70 2.90 -0.62
N LYS A 35 -39.77 1.60 -0.97
CA LYS A 35 -40.00 0.51 -0.02
C LYS A 35 -38.88 0.35 1.03
N GLN A 36 -37.71 0.97 0.83
CA GLN A 36 -36.57 0.90 1.76
C GLN A 36 -36.76 1.76 3.02
N ASN A 37 -37.53 2.85 2.96
CA ASN A 37 -37.74 3.74 4.10
C ASN A 37 -38.65 3.14 5.18
N VAL A 38 -39.53 2.22 4.83
CA VAL A 38 -40.45 1.56 5.78
C VAL A 38 -39.70 0.61 6.71
N GLN A 39 -38.69 -0.12 6.19
CA GLN A 39 -37.88 -1.02 7.00
C GLN A 39 -37.01 -0.25 8.00
N TYR A 40 -36.48 0.90 7.58
CA TYR A 40 -35.69 1.77 8.44
C TYR A 40 -36.52 2.35 9.61
N LEU A 41 -37.76 2.74 9.33
CA LEU A 41 -38.70 3.24 10.35
C LEU A 41 -39.20 2.13 11.28
N LEU A 42 -39.41 0.92 10.78
CA LEU A 42 -39.68 -0.27 11.62
C LEU A 42 -38.51 -0.57 12.54
N ASN A 43 -37.27 -0.51 12.04
CA ASN A 43 -36.07 -0.72 12.84
C ASN A 43 -35.90 0.37 13.91
N ILE A 44 -36.20 1.63 13.61
CA ILE A 44 -36.20 2.72 14.59
C ILE A 44 -37.30 2.52 15.65
N GLY A 45 -38.51 2.09 15.23
CA GLY A 45 -39.61 1.79 16.14
C GLY A 45 -39.30 0.62 17.07
N VAL A 46 -38.67 -0.44 16.56
CA VAL A 46 -38.16 -1.57 17.34
C VAL A 46 -37.07 -1.10 18.30
N TRP A 47 -36.10 -0.31 17.84
CA TRP A 47 -35.01 0.22 18.67
C TRP A 47 -35.52 1.12 19.81
N LEU A 48 -36.47 2.01 19.56
CA LEU A 48 -37.09 2.86 20.58
C LEU A 48 -37.89 2.04 21.60
N LYS A 49 -38.60 1.00 21.15
CA LYS A 49 -39.35 0.09 22.03
C LYS A 49 -38.39 -0.72 22.91
N MET A 50 -37.29 -1.22 22.34
CA MET A 50 -36.21 -1.89 23.06
C MET A 50 -35.54 -0.97 24.08
N SER A 51 -35.28 0.30 23.73
CA SER A 51 -34.69 1.31 24.61
C SER A 51 -35.59 1.65 25.82
N ALA A 52 -36.91 1.69 25.63
CA ALA A 52 -37.85 1.90 26.71
C ALA A 52 -37.94 0.68 27.64
N THR A 53 -37.98 -0.53 27.07
CA THR A 53 -37.98 -1.78 27.87
C THR A 53 -36.66 -2.01 28.59
N SER A 54 -35.52 -1.67 27.98
CA SER A 54 -34.20 -1.80 28.61
C SER A 54 -34.02 -0.80 29.75
N LYS A 55 -34.59 0.40 29.63
CA LYS A 55 -34.56 1.39 30.71
C LYS A 55 -35.41 0.97 31.91
N LEU A 56 -36.55 0.34 31.68
CA LEU A 56 -37.37 -0.24 32.76
C LEU A 56 -36.69 -1.46 33.39
N ALA A 57 -36.09 -2.34 32.57
CA ALA A 57 -35.28 -3.46 33.04
C ALA A 57 -34.06 -2.99 33.85
N SER A 58 -33.37 -1.93 33.43
CA SER A 58 -32.22 -1.36 34.15
C SER A 58 -32.59 -0.79 35.52
N ILE A 59 -33.80 -0.24 35.65
CA ILE A 59 -34.30 0.32 36.91
C ILE A 59 -34.64 -0.83 37.87
N LEU A 60 -35.29 -1.89 37.39
CA LEU A 60 -35.61 -3.08 38.18
C LEU A 60 -34.36 -3.91 38.55
N SER A 61 -33.36 -3.96 37.67
CA SER A 61 -32.10 -4.70 37.88
C SER A 61 -31.14 -4.00 38.85
N SER A 62 -31.28 -2.68 39.02
CA SER A 62 -30.49 -1.91 39.98
C SER A 62 -30.71 -2.35 41.44
N GLU A 63 -31.84 -2.99 41.75
CA GLU A 63 -32.12 -3.58 43.07
C GLU A 63 -31.54 -4.99 43.26
N GLN A 64 -31.10 -5.67 42.18
CA GLN A 64 -30.68 -7.08 42.20
C GLN A 64 -29.23 -7.31 41.75
N GLY A 65 -28.50 -6.26 41.37
CA GLY A 65 -27.06 -6.33 41.03
C GLY A 65 -26.73 -7.03 39.71
N GLN A 66 -27.74 -7.52 39.00
CA GLN A 66 -27.64 -8.09 37.65
C GLN A 66 -27.51 -6.96 36.61
N ILE A 67 -26.92 -7.27 35.45
CA ILE A 67 -26.71 -6.29 34.37
C ILE A 67 -27.35 -6.83 33.11
N SER A 68 -28.20 -6.02 32.48
CA SER A 68 -28.85 -6.39 31.23
C SER A 68 -27.83 -6.52 30.09
N CYS A 69 -27.98 -7.50 29.20
CA CYS A 69 -27.16 -7.64 27.99
C CYS A 69 -27.28 -6.43 27.03
N PHE A 70 -28.31 -5.59 27.21
CA PHE A 70 -28.47 -4.33 26.48
C PHE A 70 -27.76 -3.13 27.13
N GLU A 71 -27.27 -3.28 28.37
CA GLU A 71 -26.46 -2.26 29.06
C GLU A 71 -24.95 -2.45 28.84
N ILE A 72 -24.54 -3.62 28.35
CA ILE A 72 -23.16 -3.97 28.04
C ILE A 72 -22.89 -3.62 26.58
N GLU A 73 -21.85 -2.84 26.29
CA GLU A 73 -21.43 -2.51 24.94
C GLU A 73 -20.16 -3.26 24.52
N VAL A 74 -19.94 -3.34 23.21
CA VAL A 74 -18.66 -3.78 22.65
C VAL A 74 -17.66 -2.62 22.77
N PHE A 75 -16.41 -2.93 23.12
CA PHE A 75 -15.37 -1.91 23.21
C PHE A 75 -15.12 -1.26 21.84
N TYR A 76 -15.20 0.07 21.79
CA TYR A 76 -15.24 0.85 20.56
C TYR A 76 -13.98 0.72 19.67
N LEU A 77 -12.82 0.41 20.25
CA LEU A 77 -11.57 0.17 19.50
C LEU A 77 -11.37 -1.31 19.10
N ASN A 78 -12.28 -2.20 19.49
CA ASN A 78 -12.26 -3.62 19.14
C ASN A 78 -13.51 -4.00 18.35
N GLN A 79 -13.71 -3.35 17.20
CA GLN A 79 -14.80 -3.68 16.28
C GLN A 79 -14.33 -4.78 15.34
N ARG A 80 -14.67 -6.05 15.64
CA ARG A 80 -14.55 -7.12 14.65
C ARG A 80 -15.36 -6.73 13.40
N ARG A 81 -14.72 -6.80 12.23
CA ARG A 81 -15.37 -6.52 10.94
C ARG A 81 -16.11 -7.75 10.41
N SER A 82 -15.66 -8.94 10.77
CA SER A 82 -16.24 -10.22 10.34
C SER A 82 -17.17 -10.84 11.39
N LYS A 83 -18.27 -11.46 10.94
CA LYS A 83 -19.11 -12.31 11.81
C LYS A 83 -18.33 -13.58 12.14
N ASN A 84 -18.37 -14.00 13.41
CA ASN A 84 -17.71 -15.25 13.82
C ASN A 84 -18.28 -16.43 13.00
N PRO A 85 -17.45 -17.24 12.32
CA PRO A 85 -17.93 -18.36 11.51
C PRO A 85 -18.66 -19.43 12.33
N MET A 86 -18.28 -19.61 13.60
CA MET A 86 -18.92 -20.55 14.52
C MET A 86 -20.16 -19.96 15.22
N HIS A 87 -20.69 -18.83 14.74
CA HIS A 87 -21.79 -18.12 15.40
C HIS A 87 -22.98 -19.04 15.71
N ASP A 88 -23.42 -19.83 14.74
CA ASP A 88 -24.62 -20.64 14.87
C ASP A 88 -24.42 -21.83 15.82
N GLU A 89 -23.22 -22.42 15.82
CA GLU A 89 -22.83 -23.44 16.81
C GLU A 89 -22.79 -22.87 18.23
N ILE A 90 -22.20 -21.68 18.39
CA ILE A 90 -22.16 -20.98 19.69
C ILE A 90 -23.59 -20.63 20.14
N LYS A 91 -24.46 -20.22 19.21
CA LYS A 91 -25.86 -19.88 19.50
C LYS A 91 -26.63 -21.08 20.00
N GLU A 92 -26.49 -22.24 19.36
CA GLU A 92 -27.15 -23.46 19.79
C GLU A 92 -26.59 -23.98 21.13
N SER A 93 -25.28 -23.85 21.34
CA SER A 93 -24.68 -24.17 22.64
C SER A 93 -25.21 -23.26 23.77
N ILE A 94 -25.35 -21.95 23.53
CA ILE A 94 -25.90 -21.02 24.53
C ILE A 94 -27.39 -21.27 24.73
N ARG A 95 -28.15 -21.61 23.69
CA ARG A 95 -29.57 -21.94 23.80
C ARG A 95 -29.79 -23.18 24.68
N SER A 96 -28.96 -24.20 24.54
CA SER A 96 -29.09 -25.46 25.28
C SER A 96 -28.51 -25.43 26.70
N LYS A 97 -27.36 -24.79 26.89
CA LYS A 97 -26.60 -24.83 28.17
C LYS A 97 -26.55 -23.48 28.89
N GLY A 98 -27.00 -22.40 28.26
CA GLY A 98 -26.72 -21.03 28.73
C GLY A 98 -25.26 -20.63 28.53
N ILE A 99 -24.92 -19.41 28.96
CA ILE A 99 -23.53 -18.95 28.98
C ILE A 99 -22.78 -19.65 30.13
N GLN A 100 -21.76 -20.43 29.78
CA GLN A 100 -20.89 -21.11 30.74
C GLN A 100 -19.77 -20.19 31.24
N ASP A 101 -19.09 -19.50 30.32
CA ASP A 101 -18.04 -18.52 30.64
C ASP A 101 -18.64 -17.12 30.77
N PRO A 102 -18.57 -16.48 31.96
CA PRO A 102 -19.20 -15.19 32.20
C PRO A 102 -18.66 -14.11 31.25
N LEU A 103 -19.52 -13.13 30.95
CA LEU A 103 -19.09 -11.94 30.20
C LEU A 103 -18.25 -11.05 31.12
N HIS A 104 -16.98 -10.90 30.78
CA HIS A 104 -16.08 -10.00 31.51
C HIS A 104 -16.32 -8.56 31.08
N ILE A 105 -16.66 -7.72 32.06
CA ILE A 105 -17.04 -6.33 31.82
C ILE A 105 -16.30 -5.39 32.75
N VAL A 106 -16.05 -4.18 32.27
CA VAL A 106 -15.56 -3.05 33.08
C VAL A 106 -16.50 -1.87 32.91
N PHE A 107 -16.61 -1.04 33.95
CA PHE A 107 -17.31 0.24 33.84
C PHE A 107 -16.36 1.29 33.30
N HIS A 108 -16.59 1.78 32.08
CA HIS A 108 -15.73 2.77 31.46
C HIS A 108 -16.04 4.17 32.03
N PRO A 109 -15.09 4.84 32.70
CA PRO A 109 -15.37 6.07 33.46
C PRO A 109 -15.81 7.25 32.58
N VAL A 110 -15.20 7.39 31.40
CA VAL A 110 -15.53 8.46 30.44
C VAL A 110 -16.86 8.20 29.74
N GLN A 111 -17.08 6.98 29.23
CA GLN A 111 -18.31 6.65 28.49
C GLN A 111 -19.52 6.44 29.40
N LYS A 112 -19.29 6.20 30.70
CA LYS A 112 -20.33 5.88 31.70
C LYS A 112 -21.19 4.68 31.30
N LYS A 113 -20.55 3.66 30.71
CA LYS A 113 -21.19 2.43 30.23
C LYS A 113 -20.38 1.21 30.65
N TRP A 114 -21.05 0.06 30.74
CA TRP A 114 -20.39 -1.24 30.83
C TRP A 114 -19.88 -1.63 29.45
N VAL A 115 -18.60 -2.01 29.37
CA VAL A 115 -17.99 -2.49 28.13
C VAL A 115 -17.35 -3.84 28.37
N LEU A 116 -17.35 -4.69 27.34
CA LEU A 116 -16.61 -5.96 27.37
C LEU A 116 -15.11 -5.69 27.55
N SER A 117 -14.49 -6.30 28.56
CA SER A 117 -13.06 -6.14 28.84
C SER A 117 -12.17 -7.13 28.11
N GLN A 118 -12.69 -8.33 27.89
CA GLN A 118 -12.04 -9.39 27.14
C GLN A 118 -13.12 -10.26 26.51
N GLY A 119 -13.06 -10.39 25.18
CA GLY A 119 -13.87 -11.37 24.46
C GLY A 119 -15.36 -11.18 24.64
N GLY A 120 -16.11 -12.24 24.35
CA GLY A 120 -17.55 -12.26 24.63
C GLY A 120 -18.43 -11.44 23.68
N GLN A 121 -17.88 -10.75 22.67
CA GLN A 121 -18.69 -10.02 21.67
C GLN A 121 -19.74 -10.93 21.02
N THR A 122 -19.34 -12.08 20.50
CA THR A 122 -20.25 -13.05 19.88
C THR A 122 -21.30 -13.55 20.88
N ARG A 123 -20.89 -13.88 22.11
CA ARG A 123 -21.81 -14.34 23.17
C ARG A 123 -22.82 -13.28 23.57
N LEU A 124 -22.38 -12.02 23.70
CA LEU A 124 -23.23 -10.87 24.00
C LEU A 124 -24.29 -10.65 22.91
N LEU A 125 -23.87 -10.68 21.64
CA LEU A 125 -24.80 -10.55 20.51
C LEU A 125 -25.81 -11.70 20.49
N ILE A 126 -25.35 -12.94 20.69
CA ILE A 126 -26.21 -14.12 20.78
C ILE A 126 -27.21 -14.01 21.94
N CYS A 127 -26.81 -13.50 23.11
CA CYS A 127 -27.75 -13.26 24.22
C CYS A 127 -28.87 -12.31 23.82
N ARG A 128 -28.54 -11.22 23.10
CA ARG A 128 -29.55 -10.27 22.61
C ARG A 128 -30.49 -10.95 21.61
N GLU A 129 -29.95 -11.73 20.66
CA GLU A 129 -30.74 -12.49 19.70
C GLU A 129 -31.67 -13.51 20.37
N LEU A 130 -31.15 -14.31 21.31
CA LEU A 130 -31.93 -15.34 22.00
C LEU A 130 -32.99 -14.73 22.94
N TYR A 131 -32.69 -13.58 23.57
CA TYR A 131 -33.71 -12.84 24.30
C TYR A 131 -34.80 -12.31 23.37
N ASP A 132 -34.44 -11.85 22.18
CA ASP A 132 -35.43 -11.41 21.21
C ASP A 132 -36.33 -12.53 20.69
N GLU A 133 -35.79 -13.73 20.53
CA GLU A 133 -36.54 -14.94 20.14
C GLU A 133 -37.41 -15.52 21.26
N THR A 134 -36.86 -15.62 22.47
CA THR A 134 -37.48 -16.42 23.56
C THR A 134 -38.08 -15.59 24.69
N LYS A 135 -37.63 -14.33 24.83
CA LYS A 135 -37.91 -13.44 25.97
C LYS A 135 -37.59 -14.05 27.34
N ALA A 136 -36.67 -15.02 27.38
CA ALA A 136 -36.22 -15.63 28.62
C ALA A 136 -35.22 -14.74 29.37
N ASP A 137 -35.48 -14.48 30.65
CA ASP A 137 -34.67 -13.59 31.49
C ASP A 137 -33.21 -14.05 31.65
N SER A 138 -32.93 -15.35 31.49
CA SER A 138 -31.56 -15.89 31.50
C SER A 138 -30.68 -15.32 30.38
N PHE A 139 -31.27 -14.90 29.25
CA PHE A 139 -30.56 -14.24 28.16
C PHE A 139 -30.57 -12.71 28.29
N LEU A 140 -31.54 -12.14 29.03
CA LEU A 140 -31.55 -10.72 29.39
C LEU A 140 -30.46 -10.39 30.40
N TYR A 141 -30.26 -11.26 31.39
CA TYR A 141 -29.29 -11.11 32.48
C TYR A 141 -28.24 -12.23 32.43
N PRO A 142 -27.35 -12.22 31.44
CA PRO A 142 -26.29 -13.22 31.35
C PRO A 142 -25.35 -13.13 32.56
N PRO A 143 -24.66 -14.23 32.93
CA PRO A 143 -23.64 -14.18 33.96
C PRO A 143 -22.52 -13.21 33.56
N VAL A 144 -22.19 -12.28 34.46
CA VAL A 144 -21.17 -11.23 34.24
C VAL A 144 -20.09 -11.28 35.31
N SER A 145 -18.85 -10.99 34.91
CA SER A 145 -17.70 -10.82 35.80
C SER A 145 -17.24 -9.35 35.74
N LYS A 146 -17.42 -8.62 36.84
CA LYS A 146 -17.04 -7.20 36.93
C LYS A 146 -15.55 -7.09 37.25
N GLN A 147 -14.80 -6.47 36.36
CA GLN A 147 -13.38 -6.19 36.52
C GLN A 147 -13.15 -4.70 36.79
N LYS A 148 -11.96 -4.37 37.31
CA LYS A 148 -11.55 -2.98 37.52
C LYS A 148 -11.08 -2.39 36.19
N PHE A 149 -11.60 -1.23 35.81
CA PHE A 149 -11.08 -0.46 34.68
C PHE A 149 -9.66 0.03 35.00
N THR A 150 -8.73 -0.16 34.07
CA THR A 150 -7.36 0.33 34.18
C THR A 150 -7.11 1.45 33.18
N SER A 151 -7.16 1.14 31.88
CA SER A 151 -6.99 2.10 30.79
C SER A 151 -7.56 1.56 29.48
N ASP A 152 -7.83 2.43 28.50
CA ASP A 152 -8.23 2.02 27.15
C ASP A 152 -7.13 1.22 26.45
N LEU A 153 -5.86 1.51 26.77
CA LEU A 153 -4.68 0.79 26.28
C LEU A 153 -4.70 -0.67 26.73
N ASP A 154 -4.92 -0.92 28.02
CA ASP A 154 -4.95 -2.28 28.57
C ASP A 154 -6.14 -3.07 28.02
N LEU A 155 -7.30 -2.43 27.85
CA LEU A 155 -8.46 -3.07 27.23
C LEU A 155 -8.17 -3.45 25.78
N CYS A 156 -7.60 -2.55 24.99
CA CYS A 156 -7.27 -2.81 23.59
C CYS A 156 -6.28 -3.98 23.46
N ILE A 157 -5.24 -4.01 24.30
CA ILE A 157 -4.25 -5.10 24.27
C ILE A 157 -4.85 -6.41 24.77
N SER A 158 -5.69 -6.40 25.82
CA SER A 158 -6.34 -7.62 26.34
C SER A 158 -7.21 -8.28 25.27
N HIS A 159 -8.00 -7.49 24.55
CA HIS A 159 -8.78 -7.97 23.40
C HIS A 159 -7.90 -8.55 22.30
N LEU A 160 -6.77 -7.89 21.98
CA LEU A 160 -5.84 -8.36 20.97
C LEU A 160 -5.18 -9.70 21.36
N VAL A 161 -4.73 -9.83 22.62
CA VAL A 161 -4.13 -11.06 23.15
C VAL A 161 -5.12 -12.22 23.05
N GLU A 162 -6.36 -12.04 23.53
CA GLU A 162 -7.37 -13.09 23.49
C GLU A 162 -7.69 -13.53 22.04
N ASN A 163 -7.83 -12.57 21.14
CA ASN A 163 -8.11 -12.86 19.74
C ASN A 163 -6.95 -13.61 19.06
N ASN A 164 -5.71 -13.23 19.35
CA ASN A 164 -4.52 -13.88 18.79
C ASN A 164 -4.36 -15.31 19.31
N LEU A 165 -4.71 -15.58 20.59
CA LEU A 165 -4.72 -16.93 21.15
C LEU A 165 -5.73 -17.86 20.45
N ARG A 166 -6.83 -17.31 19.93
CA ARG A 166 -7.81 -18.08 19.15
C ARG A 166 -7.39 -18.33 17.70
N GLY A 167 -6.46 -17.52 17.17
CA GLY A 167 -6.01 -17.59 15.78
C GLY A 167 -7.01 -17.01 14.77
N ASP A 168 -8.03 -16.27 15.24
CA ASP A 168 -9.15 -15.81 14.41
C ASP A 168 -8.89 -14.52 13.64
N ASN A 169 -7.86 -13.74 14.02
CA ASN A 169 -7.69 -12.40 13.47
C ASN A 169 -7.04 -12.43 12.08
N THR A 170 -7.63 -11.68 11.15
CA THR A 170 -6.95 -11.30 9.92
C THR A 170 -5.74 -10.42 10.21
N PHE A 171 -4.81 -10.34 9.25
CA PHE A 171 -3.65 -9.45 9.39
C PHE A 171 -4.08 -7.99 9.49
N LEU A 172 -5.13 -7.59 8.76
CA LEU A 172 -5.70 -6.24 8.82
C LEU A 172 -6.34 -5.92 10.19
N GLU A 173 -7.10 -6.84 10.79
CA GLU A 173 -7.67 -6.64 12.13
C GLU A 173 -6.56 -6.45 13.17
N THR A 174 -5.51 -7.28 13.10
CA THR A 174 -4.32 -7.13 13.95
C THR A 174 -3.64 -5.78 13.72
N ALA A 175 -3.49 -5.36 12.46
CA ALA A 175 -2.87 -4.08 12.11
C ALA A 175 -3.66 -2.87 12.65
N ASN A 176 -5.00 -2.89 12.52
CA ASN A 176 -5.87 -1.85 13.08
C ASN A 176 -5.81 -1.81 14.61
N ALA A 177 -5.76 -2.96 15.28
CA ALA A 177 -5.60 -3.00 16.74
C ALA A 177 -4.28 -2.37 17.18
N VAL A 178 -3.17 -2.69 16.50
CA VAL A 178 -1.85 -2.10 16.77
C VAL A 178 -1.84 -0.60 16.50
N LEU A 179 -2.52 -0.14 15.44
CA LEU A 179 -2.68 1.28 15.13
C LEU A 179 -3.43 2.02 16.26
N ASN A 180 -4.53 1.43 16.76
CA ASN A 180 -5.27 1.99 17.90
C ASN A 180 -4.40 2.06 19.16
N ILE A 181 -3.62 1.02 19.46
CA ILE A 181 -2.68 0.98 20.58
C ILE A 181 -1.63 2.10 20.45
N ARG A 182 -1.06 2.26 19.25
CA ARG A 182 -0.10 3.35 18.97
C ARG A 182 -0.73 4.72 19.22
N ASN A 183 -1.96 4.93 18.76
CA ASN A 183 -2.67 6.20 18.94
C ASN A 183 -3.02 6.48 20.41
N LEU A 184 -3.30 5.44 21.20
CA LEU A 184 -3.49 5.57 22.65
C LEU A 184 -2.20 5.90 23.40
N LEU A 185 -1.04 5.49 22.89
CA LEU A 185 0.27 5.82 23.44
C LEU A 185 0.78 7.20 23.01
N ALA A 186 0.19 7.79 21.96
CA ALA A 186 0.59 9.09 21.43
C ALA A 186 0.07 10.22 22.35
N GLU A 187 0.66 10.38 23.53
CA GLU A 187 0.37 11.48 24.47
C GLU A 187 0.96 12.82 23.97
N GLY A 188 0.59 13.24 22.75
CA GLY A 188 1.05 14.48 22.12
C GLY A 188 2.29 14.35 21.21
N SER A 189 2.84 13.14 21.06
CA SER A 189 3.88 12.83 20.06
C SER A 189 3.76 11.39 19.58
N GLU A 190 4.20 11.08 18.36
CA GLU A 190 4.16 9.71 17.86
C GLU A 190 5.14 8.82 18.64
N PRO A 191 4.67 7.71 19.24
CA PRO A 191 5.55 6.80 19.96
C PRO A 191 6.47 6.07 19.00
N THR A 192 7.71 5.85 19.41
CA THR A 192 8.66 5.04 18.64
C THR A 192 8.16 3.59 18.52
N GLN A 193 8.57 2.90 17.45
CA GLN A 193 8.25 1.47 17.29
C GLN A 193 8.83 0.62 18.43
N GLU A 194 9.95 1.05 19.00
CA GLU A 194 10.52 0.48 20.23
C GLU A 194 9.59 0.57 21.43
N LEU A 195 9.07 1.77 21.70
CA LEU A 195 8.16 2.00 22.82
C LEU A 195 6.89 1.17 22.63
N LEU A 196 6.30 1.21 21.44
CA LEU A 196 5.12 0.40 21.10
C LEU A 196 5.37 -1.10 21.33
N ALA A 197 6.47 -1.64 20.80
CA ALA A 197 6.82 -3.05 20.99
C ALA A 197 7.03 -3.42 22.46
N LYS A 198 7.65 -2.51 23.24
CA LYS A 198 7.88 -2.69 24.69
C LYS A 198 6.55 -2.71 25.46
N GLU A 199 5.68 -1.74 25.23
CA GLU A 199 4.39 -1.61 25.92
C GLU A 199 3.42 -2.77 25.59
N MET A 200 3.46 -3.28 24.35
CA MET A 200 2.71 -4.47 23.99
C MET A 200 3.29 -5.74 24.64
N SER A 201 4.62 -5.89 24.63
CA SER A 201 5.29 -7.05 25.23
C SER A 201 5.09 -7.14 26.74
N SER A 202 5.14 -6.01 27.46
CA SER A 202 4.92 -5.96 28.92
C SER A 202 3.49 -6.39 29.32
N ARG A 203 2.54 -6.35 28.38
CA ARG A 203 1.14 -6.75 28.56
C ARG A 203 0.80 -8.10 27.90
N GLY A 204 1.81 -8.90 27.57
CA GLY A 204 1.62 -10.26 27.08
C GLY A 204 1.40 -10.38 25.57
N MET A 205 1.60 -9.31 24.80
CA MET A 205 1.53 -9.34 23.33
C MET A 205 2.88 -8.99 22.69
N PRO A 206 3.86 -9.92 22.66
CA PRO A 206 5.14 -9.65 22.02
C PRO A 206 4.98 -9.47 20.51
N ILE A 207 5.51 -8.36 19.98
CA ILE A 207 5.48 -8.04 18.55
C ILE A 207 6.86 -7.61 18.05
N ARG A 208 7.23 -8.05 16.84
CA ARG A 208 8.50 -7.66 16.20
C ARG A 208 8.34 -6.32 15.48
N ARG A 209 9.37 -5.46 15.50
CA ARG A 209 9.35 -4.15 14.81
C ARG A 209 9.02 -4.27 13.32
N GLN A 210 9.60 -5.25 12.63
CA GLN A 210 9.31 -5.53 11.21
C GLN A 210 7.83 -5.81 10.95
N SER A 211 7.14 -6.44 11.92
CA SER A 211 5.69 -6.65 11.84
C SER A 211 4.93 -5.34 12.02
N ILE A 212 5.35 -4.49 12.96
CA ILE A 212 4.76 -3.16 13.16
C ILE A 212 4.85 -2.36 11.86
N THR A 213 6.01 -2.30 11.21
CA THR A 213 6.15 -1.52 9.97
C THR A 213 5.21 -1.99 8.85
N ALA A 214 5.07 -3.30 8.67
CA ALA A 214 4.14 -3.86 7.69
C ALA A 214 2.67 -3.58 8.07
N MET A 215 2.33 -3.67 9.36
CA MET A 215 0.99 -3.38 9.86
C MET A 215 0.61 -1.91 9.66
N MET A 216 1.50 -0.96 9.99
CA MET A 216 1.24 0.47 9.80
C MET A 216 1.02 0.78 8.32
N TYR A 217 1.91 0.30 7.44
CA TYR A 217 1.75 0.49 6.00
C TYR A 217 0.42 -0.08 5.47
N LEU A 218 0.00 -1.26 5.93
CA LEU A 218 -1.30 -1.81 5.55
C LEU A 218 -2.47 -0.96 6.09
N ALA A 219 -2.47 -0.65 7.39
CA ALA A 219 -3.62 -0.04 8.06
C ALA A 219 -3.81 1.44 7.70
N GLU A 220 -2.73 2.17 7.46
CA GLU A 220 -2.75 3.62 7.22
C GLU A 220 -2.67 3.98 5.74
N GLU A 221 -1.78 3.33 4.98
CA GLU A 221 -1.51 3.74 3.60
C GLU A 221 -2.38 3.01 2.57
N LEU A 222 -2.75 1.76 2.84
CA LEU A 222 -3.45 0.92 1.86
C LEU A 222 -4.93 0.71 2.19
N ALA A 223 -5.22 0.16 3.38
CA ALA A 223 -6.56 -0.29 3.76
C ALA A 223 -7.65 0.79 3.71
N PRO A 224 -7.40 2.09 4.02
CA PRO A 224 -8.44 3.12 3.92
C PRO A 224 -8.94 3.34 2.50
N TYR A 225 -8.14 2.99 1.48
CA TYR A 225 -8.45 3.27 0.08
C TYR A 225 -8.80 1.99 -0.72
N ILE A 226 -8.57 0.81 -0.16
CA ILE A 226 -8.91 -0.47 -0.79
C ILE A 226 -10.37 -0.83 -0.50
N THR A 227 -11.15 -1.05 -1.55
CA THR A 227 -12.56 -1.51 -1.50
C THR A 227 -12.69 -3.02 -1.74
N ASN A 228 -11.63 -3.68 -2.22
CA ASN A 228 -11.62 -5.13 -2.43
C ASN A 228 -11.51 -5.89 -1.09
N GLN A 229 -12.65 -6.29 -0.54
CA GLN A 229 -12.71 -6.99 0.75
C GLN A 229 -12.01 -8.36 0.71
N ALA A 230 -12.08 -9.10 -0.40
CA ALA A 230 -11.45 -10.41 -0.52
C ALA A 230 -9.91 -10.32 -0.41
N PHE A 231 -9.31 -9.26 -0.95
CA PHE A 231 -7.90 -8.97 -0.74
C PHE A 231 -7.61 -8.63 0.73
N LEU A 232 -8.40 -7.74 1.35
CA LEU A 232 -8.20 -7.31 2.74
C LEU A 232 -8.34 -8.44 3.76
N ASP A 233 -9.24 -9.40 3.51
CA ASP A 233 -9.45 -10.56 4.39
C ASP A 233 -8.30 -11.58 4.30
N CYS A 234 -7.63 -11.65 3.15
CA CYS A 234 -6.60 -12.65 2.85
C CYS A 234 -5.16 -12.10 2.89
N VAL A 235 -4.98 -10.78 2.95
CA VAL A 235 -3.66 -10.16 2.94
C VAL A 235 -2.87 -10.62 4.16
N SER A 236 -1.61 -11.00 3.94
CA SER A 236 -0.71 -11.45 5.01
C SER A 236 0.52 -10.56 5.08
N ARG A 237 1.27 -10.64 6.19
CA ARG A 237 2.55 -9.95 6.34
C ARG A 237 3.49 -10.20 5.15
N LYS A 238 3.58 -11.44 4.66
CA LYS A 238 4.43 -11.78 3.51
C LYS A 238 4.02 -11.02 2.25
N VAL A 239 2.72 -10.84 2.04
CA VAL A 239 2.17 -10.08 0.90
C VAL A 239 2.54 -8.62 1.04
N VAL A 240 2.32 -8.03 2.20
CA VAL A 240 2.62 -6.62 2.46
C VAL A 240 4.11 -6.33 2.37
N ASP A 241 4.96 -7.18 2.95
CA ASP A 241 6.42 -7.03 2.85
C ASP A 241 6.88 -7.13 1.38
N ALA A 242 6.32 -8.05 0.59
CA ALA A 242 6.64 -8.16 -0.83
C ALA A 242 6.17 -6.95 -1.66
N ILE A 243 5.02 -6.35 -1.31
CA ILE A 243 4.54 -5.11 -1.92
C ILE A 243 5.49 -3.96 -1.59
N ARG A 244 5.92 -3.85 -0.33
CA ARG A 244 6.88 -2.81 0.11
C ARG A 244 8.24 -2.97 -0.56
N THR A 245 8.72 -4.20 -0.75
CA THR A 245 9.93 -4.46 -1.53
C THR A 245 9.73 -3.99 -2.97
N LEU A 246 8.64 -4.36 -3.64
CA LEU A 246 8.34 -3.92 -5.00
C LEU A 246 8.25 -2.39 -5.11
N ARG A 247 7.64 -1.73 -4.12
CA ARG A 247 7.56 -0.26 -4.03
C ARG A 247 8.94 0.39 -3.97
N ASN A 248 9.88 -0.20 -3.24
CA ASN A 248 11.24 0.31 -3.12
C ASN A 248 12.05 0.00 -4.38
N ASP A 249 11.89 -1.19 -4.96
CA ASP A 249 12.58 -1.59 -6.18
C ASP A 249 12.19 -0.70 -7.37
N LEU A 250 10.94 -0.23 -7.40
CA LEU A 250 10.41 0.65 -8.45
C LEU A 250 10.46 2.15 -8.08
N ALA A 251 11.17 2.52 -7.01
CA ALA A 251 11.15 3.89 -6.52
C ALA A 251 11.81 4.90 -7.47
N GLU A 252 12.74 4.44 -8.33
CA GLU A 252 13.40 5.27 -9.34
C GLU A 252 12.46 5.60 -10.51
N GLU A 253 11.67 4.63 -10.98
CA GLU A 253 10.73 4.85 -12.10
C GLU A 253 9.39 5.41 -11.63
N MET A 254 8.96 5.06 -10.42
CA MET A 254 7.67 5.43 -9.86
C MET A 254 7.81 5.89 -8.41
N PRO A 255 7.63 7.19 -8.13
CA PRO A 255 7.58 7.68 -6.76
C PRO A 255 6.60 6.88 -5.91
N SER A 256 7.02 6.63 -4.68
CA SER A 256 6.29 5.85 -3.67
C SER A 256 4.79 6.16 -3.56
N GLU A 257 4.39 7.43 -3.53
CA GLU A 257 2.98 7.85 -3.45
C GLU A 257 2.17 7.45 -4.70
N LYS A 258 2.80 7.53 -5.88
CA LYS A 258 2.18 7.12 -7.15
C LYS A 258 2.04 5.60 -7.21
N PHE A 259 3.02 4.86 -6.67
CA PHE A 259 2.95 3.40 -6.55
C PHE A 259 1.76 2.99 -5.68
N ASP A 260 1.65 3.58 -4.49
CA ASP A 260 0.58 3.25 -3.53
C ASP A 260 -0.80 3.53 -4.14
N SER A 261 -0.96 4.68 -4.81
CA SER A 261 -2.19 5.04 -5.51
C SER A 261 -2.54 4.07 -6.65
N ALA A 262 -1.55 3.72 -7.49
CA ALA A 262 -1.74 2.77 -8.58
C ALA A 262 -2.05 1.36 -8.06
N LEU A 263 -1.51 0.98 -6.90
CA LEU A 263 -1.74 -0.33 -6.29
C LEU A 263 -3.17 -0.43 -5.79
N VAL A 264 -3.64 0.61 -5.10
CA VAL A 264 -5.03 0.72 -4.66
C VAL A 264 -5.99 0.62 -5.85
N GLU A 265 -5.74 1.39 -6.91
CA GLU A 265 -6.57 1.35 -8.13
C GLU A 265 -6.60 -0.05 -8.74
N TYR A 266 -5.42 -0.69 -8.88
CA TYR A 266 -5.33 -2.03 -9.41
C TYR A 266 -6.07 -3.05 -8.54
N VAL A 267 -5.81 -3.09 -7.23
CA VAL A 267 -6.46 -4.02 -6.30
C VAL A 267 -7.99 -3.87 -6.32
N ASN A 268 -8.49 -2.63 -6.36
CA ASN A 268 -9.91 -2.33 -6.42
C ASN A 268 -10.57 -2.76 -7.74
N SER A 269 -9.81 -2.74 -8.85
CA SER A 269 -10.31 -3.15 -10.16
C SER A 269 -10.49 -4.67 -10.32
N GLN A 270 -9.83 -5.49 -9.49
CA GLN A 270 -9.84 -6.93 -9.65
C GLN A 270 -11.01 -7.60 -8.91
N PRO A 271 -11.66 -8.62 -9.50
CA PRO A 271 -12.65 -9.42 -8.81
C PRO A 271 -11.98 -10.46 -7.89
N GLY A 272 -12.25 -10.38 -6.58
CA GLY A 272 -11.80 -11.37 -5.60
C GLY A 272 -10.36 -11.19 -5.12
N ASN A 273 -9.76 -12.25 -4.58
CA ASN A 273 -8.42 -12.19 -3.99
C ASN A 273 -7.34 -12.07 -5.08
N LEU A 274 -6.28 -11.31 -4.80
CA LEU A 274 -5.12 -11.15 -5.69
C LEU A 274 -3.91 -11.95 -5.18
N SER A 275 -3.25 -12.64 -6.09
CA SER A 275 -1.94 -13.22 -5.83
C SER A 275 -0.82 -12.19 -5.97
N LEU A 276 0.27 -12.40 -5.23
CA LEU A 276 1.50 -11.60 -5.37
C LEU A 276 2.08 -11.60 -6.78
N LYS A 277 1.91 -12.71 -7.51
CA LYS A 277 2.37 -12.84 -8.90
C LYS A 277 1.61 -11.86 -9.80
N GLN A 278 0.29 -11.76 -9.66
CA GLN A 278 -0.53 -10.82 -10.43
C GLN A 278 -0.15 -9.36 -10.14
N ILE A 279 0.05 -9.01 -8.87
CA ILE A 279 0.48 -7.66 -8.47
C ILE A 279 1.84 -7.34 -9.11
N ARG A 280 2.84 -8.21 -8.94
CA ARG A 280 4.17 -8.02 -9.55
C ARG A 280 4.09 -7.89 -11.07
N GLU A 281 3.36 -8.79 -11.74
CA GLU A 281 3.21 -8.72 -13.18
C GLU A 281 2.52 -7.43 -13.64
N HIS A 282 1.51 -6.93 -12.92
CA HIS A 282 0.84 -5.68 -13.29
C HIS A 282 1.83 -4.51 -13.27
N PHE A 283 2.59 -4.37 -12.18
CA PHE A 283 3.53 -3.27 -12.01
C PHE A 283 4.75 -3.41 -12.93
N LEU A 284 5.30 -4.61 -13.07
CA LEU A 284 6.40 -4.85 -14.01
C LEU A 284 5.93 -4.64 -15.46
N LYS A 285 4.72 -5.06 -15.85
CA LYS A 285 4.19 -4.79 -17.21
C LYS A 285 3.91 -3.31 -17.45
N LYS A 286 3.46 -2.56 -16.43
CA LYS A 286 3.18 -1.11 -16.51
C LYS A 286 4.47 -0.28 -16.55
N VAL A 287 5.54 -0.75 -15.91
CA VAL A 287 6.90 -0.23 -16.11
C VAL A 287 7.44 -0.61 -17.50
N VAL A 288 6.95 -1.70 -18.10
CA VAL A 288 7.45 -2.26 -19.38
C VAL A 288 6.56 -1.91 -20.61
N ALA A 289 5.58 -1.00 -20.54
CA ALA A 289 4.81 -0.57 -21.75
C ALA A 289 4.31 0.90 -21.74
N PRO A 290 4.49 1.69 -22.82
CA PRO A 290 5.64 1.82 -23.71
C PRO A 290 6.40 3.12 -23.37
N THR A 291 7.37 3.02 -22.47
CA THR A 291 8.64 3.71 -22.67
C THR A 291 9.63 2.58 -22.88
N THR A 292 9.98 2.35 -24.14
CA THR A 292 11.00 1.46 -24.71
C THR A 292 11.65 0.41 -23.76
N PRO A 293 11.56 -0.91 -24.03
CA PRO A 293 12.03 -1.95 -23.12
C PRO A 293 13.57 -2.03 -23.07
N GLY A 294 14.12 -2.09 -21.85
CA GLY A 294 15.47 -2.61 -21.60
C GLY A 294 16.63 -1.81 -22.19
N SER A 295 16.69 -0.50 -22.00
CA SER A 295 17.90 0.24 -22.37
C SER A 295 18.96 0.05 -21.29
N ARG A 296 19.97 -0.80 -21.53
CA ARG A 296 21.28 -0.58 -20.90
C ARG A 296 21.62 0.89 -21.15
N SER A 297 21.99 1.66 -20.13
CA SER A 297 22.38 3.07 -20.34
C SER A 297 23.40 3.16 -21.47
N ASN A 298 23.38 4.22 -22.29
CA ASN A 298 24.35 4.39 -23.38
C ASN A 298 25.80 4.17 -22.90
N LYS A 299 26.07 4.50 -21.64
CA LYS A 299 27.33 4.24 -20.93
C LYS A 299 27.63 2.74 -20.74
N ALA A 300 26.66 1.93 -20.35
CA ALA A 300 26.80 0.48 -20.23
C ALA A 300 26.95 -0.22 -21.60
N ILE A 301 26.27 0.30 -22.63
CA ILE A 301 26.43 -0.15 -24.02
C ILE A 301 27.84 0.18 -24.53
N ALA A 302 28.26 1.44 -24.37
CA ALA A 302 29.58 1.91 -24.79
C ALA A 302 30.70 1.12 -24.11
N LYS A 303 30.57 0.81 -22.82
CA LYS A 303 31.52 -0.04 -22.08
C LYS A 303 31.59 -1.47 -22.63
N SER A 304 30.45 -2.08 -22.92
CA SER A 304 30.41 -3.46 -23.45
C SER A 304 31.05 -3.54 -24.84
N VAL A 305 30.80 -2.53 -25.67
CA VAL A 305 31.39 -2.44 -27.02
C VAL A 305 32.88 -2.14 -26.92
N SER A 306 33.30 -1.15 -26.13
CA SER A 306 34.72 -0.81 -26.00
C SER A 306 35.54 -1.98 -25.44
N ASP A 307 35.03 -2.72 -24.46
CA ASP A 307 35.67 -3.90 -23.90
C ASP A 307 35.78 -5.04 -24.95
N ALA A 308 34.73 -5.27 -25.73
CA ALA A 308 34.74 -6.29 -26.78
C ALA A 308 35.79 -6.00 -27.88
N PHE A 309 36.00 -4.74 -28.22
CA PHE A 309 36.95 -4.31 -29.26
C PHE A 309 38.34 -3.93 -28.72
N GLY A 310 38.58 -4.00 -27.41
CA GLY A 310 39.87 -3.59 -26.82
C GLY A 310 40.11 -2.07 -26.82
N LEU A 311 39.04 -1.28 -26.95
CA LEU A 311 39.04 0.18 -27.06
C LEU A 311 38.63 0.88 -25.75
N SER A 312 38.78 0.23 -24.61
CA SER A 312 38.39 0.80 -23.30
C SER A 312 39.13 2.10 -22.97
N HIS A 313 40.33 2.30 -23.51
CA HIS A 313 41.13 3.52 -23.37
C HIS A 313 40.54 4.74 -24.10
N VAL A 314 39.63 4.52 -25.05
CA VAL A 314 39.03 5.54 -25.91
C VAL A 314 37.85 6.24 -25.19
N VAL A 315 37.23 5.58 -24.22
CA VAL A 315 36.04 6.06 -23.50
C VAL A 315 36.42 6.62 -22.12
N SER A 316 36.12 7.90 -21.88
CA SER A 316 36.33 8.56 -20.59
C SER A 316 35.04 9.15 -20.03
N GLY A 317 34.92 9.26 -18.70
CA GLY A 317 33.75 9.88 -18.07
C GLY A 317 33.64 11.38 -18.39
N SER A 318 32.42 11.88 -18.54
CA SER A 318 32.13 13.30 -18.72
C SER A 318 30.78 13.64 -18.08
N GLU A 319 30.67 14.80 -17.43
CA GLU A 319 29.41 15.31 -16.87
C GLU A 319 28.68 16.26 -17.83
N GLU A 320 29.35 16.69 -18.91
CA GLU A 320 28.80 17.67 -19.86
C GLU A 320 27.92 17.04 -20.96
N LEU A 321 28.00 15.71 -21.13
CA LEU A 321 27.22 14.99 -22.12
C LEU A 321 26.08 14.18 -21.46
N PRO A 322 24.88 14.11 -22.07
CA PRO A 322 23.72 13.41 -21.51
C PRO A 322 23.97 11.93 -21.18
N SER A 323 24.91 11.31 -21.90
CA SER A 323 25.29 9.90 -21.75
C SER A 323 26.29 9.63 -20.60
N GLY A 324 26.92 10.67 -20.04
CA GLY A 324 27.88 10.55 -18.96
C GLY A 324 29.29 10.07 -19.37
N PHE A 325 29.62 10.10 -20.67
CA PHE A 325 30.95 9.76 -21.21
C PHE A 325 31.29 10.53 -22.50
N VAL A 326 32.58 10.64 -22.81
CA VAL A 326 33.14 11.20 -24.05
C VAL A 326 34.09 10.18 -24.69
N VAL A 327 34.27 10.27 -26.00
CA VAL A 327 35.07 9.35 -26.81
C VAL A 327 36.24 10.11 -27.43
N SER A 328 37.46 9.72 -27.08
CA SER A 328 38.68 10.28 -27.67
C SER A 328 38.94 9.63 -29.04
N LEU A 329 38.97 10.40 -30.12
CA LEU A 329 39.16 9.84 -31.45
C LEU A 329 40.66 9.57 -31.70
N PRO A 330 41.03 8.36 -32.16
CA PRO A 330 42.44 8.03 -32.42
C PRO A 330 42.94 8.77 -33.68
N GLN A 331 44.17 9.28 -33.62
CA GLN A 331 44.83 9.95 -34.76
C GLN A 331 45.26 8.96 -35.86
N HIS A 332 45.47 7.70 -35.51
CA HIS A 332 45.84 6.63 -36.42
C HIS A 332 44.85 5.48 -36.28
N ILE A 333 44.28 5.07 -37.41
CA ILE A 333 43.24 4.04 -37.48
C ILE A 333 43.93 2.74 -37.91
N GLU A 334 43.86 1.72 -37.07
CA GLU A 334 44.49 0.42 -37.32
C GLU A 334 43.63 -0.46 -38.25
N SER A 335 42.31 -0.24 -38.31
CA SER A 335 41.41 -0.95 -39.21
C SER A 335 40.11 -0.16 -39.52
N PRO A 336 39.46 -0.40 -40.68
CA PRO A 336 38.16 0.19 -41.00
C PRO A 336 37.09 -0.08 -39.93
N LEU A 337 37.11 -1.29 -39.35
CA LEU A 337 36.22 -1.69 -38.26
C LEU A 337 36.42 -0.85 -36.98
N GLN A 338 37.66 -0.47 -36.68
CA GLN A 338 37.96 0.41 -35.54
C GLN A 338 37.37 1.82 -35.76
N ALA A 339 37.44 2.34 -36.99
CA ALA A 339 36.84 3.62 -37.34
C ALA A 339 35.31 3.61 -37.18
N GLU A 340 34.65 2.56 -37.66
CA GLU A 340 33.19 2.39 -37.50
C GLU A 340 32.76 2.32 -36.02
N VAL A 341 33.49 1.54 -35.21
CA VAL A 341 33.19 1.40 -33.78
C VAL A 341 33.42 2.73 -33.03
N CYS A 342 34.48 3.48 -33.34
CA CYS A 342 34.72 4.80 -32.77
C CYS A 342 33.61 5.80 -33.14
N PHE A 343 33.15 5.78 -34.41
CA PHE A 343 32.03 6.61 -34.85
C PHE A 343 30.73 6.25 -34.10
N PHE A 344 30.47 4.96 -33.92
CA PHE A 344 29.32 4.47 -33.17
C PHE A 344 29.35 4.88 -31.69
N LEU A 345 30.50 4.76 -31.03
CA LEU A 345 30.68 5.18 -29.63
C LEU A 345 30.47 6.70 -29.49
N ALA A 346 30.97 7.50 -30.45
CA ALA A 346 30.73 8.94 -30.48
C ALA A 346 29.23 9.27 -30.66
N SER A 347 28.50 8.52 -31.49
CA SER A 347 27.04 8.67 -31.59
C SER A 347 26.33 8.33 -30.28
N LEU A 348 26.74 7.25 -29.59
CA LEU A 348 26.15 6.86 -28.30
C LEU A 348 26.40 7.87 -27.19
N SER A 349 27.48 8.66 -27.28
CA SER A 349 27.76 9.70 -26.29
C SER A 349 26.76 10.87 -26.36
N GLY A 350 25.97 10.97 -27.43
CA GLY A 350 25.01 12.05 -27.66
C GLY A 350 25.65 13.35 -28.13
N VAL A 351 26.92 13.30 -28.55
CA VAL A 351 27.69 14.49 -28.97
C VAL A 351 27.14 15.15 -30.25
N PHE A 352 26.47 14.38 -31.12
CA PHE A 352 25.87 14.91 -32.35
C PHE A 352 24.51 15.60 -32.12
N ASP A 353 23.86 15.32 -31.00
CA ASP A 353 22.54 15.86 -30.67
C ASP A 353 22.60 17.03 -29.67
N SER A 354 23.80 17.38 -29.19
CA SER A 354 24.03 18.36 -28.12
C SER A 354 24.87 19.53 -28.61
N SER A 355 24.67 20.74 -28.05
CA SER A 355 25.60 21.84 -28.26
C SER A 355 26.93 21.54 -27.56
N VAL A 356 27.98 21.31 -28.33
CA VAL A 356 29.28 20.81 -27.82
C VAL A 356 30.16 21.95 -27.35
N SER A 357 30.70 21.87 -26.13
CA SER A 357 31.67 22.82 -25.59
C SER A 357 33.05 22.65 -26.28
N PRO A 358 33.88 23.71 -26.34
CA PRO A 358 35.26 23.58 -26.83
C PRO A 358 36.09 22.55 -26.06
N GLU A 359 35.76 22.31 -24.78
CA GLU A 359 36.43 21.33 -23.91
C GLU A 359 36.14 19.90 -24.35
N ILE A 360 34.90 19.59 -24.75
CA ILE A 360 34.53 18.28 -25.28
C ILE A 360 35.17 18.03 -26.64
N LEU A 361 35.25 19.04 -27.51
CA LEU A 361 35.95 18.92 -28.80
C LEU A 361 37.44 18.62 -28.61
N ALA A 362 38.08 19.30 -27.66
CA ALA A 362 39.47 19.04 -27.29
C ALA A 362 39.65 17.63 -26.71
N ALA A 363 38.71 17.16 -25.88
CA ALA A 363 38.71 15.80 -25.32
C ALA A 363 38.50 14.71 -26.39
N MET A 364 37.77 15.01 -27.47
CA MET A 364 37.66 14.15 -28.64
C MET A 364 38.92 14.14 -29.51
N GLY A 365 39.88 15.05 -29.29
CA GLY A 365 41.10 15.17 -30.09
C GLY A 365 40.94 16.01 -31.36
N LEU A 366 39.82 16.73 -31.50
CA LEU A 366 39.54 17.60 -32.64
C LEU A 366 40.07 19.01 -32.33
N LYS A 367 41.05 19.48 -33.12
CA LYS A 367 41.60 20.84 -33.03
C LYS A 367 41.09 21.64 -34.23
N ASP A 368 40.47 22.79 -33.97
CA ASP A 368 39.90 23.72 -34.96
C ASP A 368 38.72 23.20 -35.79
N ILE A 369 37.57 23.04 -35.14
CA ILE A 369 36.29 23.05 -35.86
C ILE A 369 35.91 24.52 -36.01
N GLY A 370 36.05 25.07 -37.22
CA GLY A 370 35.60 26.42 -37.55
C GLY A 370 34.12 26.59 -37.15
N SER A 371 33.77 27.79 -36.71
CA SER A 371 32.51 28.17 -36.04
C SER A 371 31.22 28.04 -36.88
N ASP A 372 31.02 26.94 -37.60
CA ASP A 372 29.78 26.61 -38.29
C ASP A 372 29.37 25.15 -38.02
N PRO A 373 28.38 24.91 -37.13
CA PRO A 373 27.99 23.60 -36.61
C PRO A 373 27.05 22.83 -37.55
N ALA A 374 27.26 22.91 -38.87
CA ALA A 374 26.30 22.34 -39.81
C ALA A 374 26.33 20.82 -39.89
N ASP A 375 27.42 20.13 -39.50
CA ASP A 375 27.39 18.68 -39.32
C ASP A 375 28.64 18.13 -38.58
N LEU A 376 28.68 18.21 -37.24
CA LEU A 376 29.78 17.62 -36.44
C LEU A 376 30.03 16.14 -36.79
N ALA A 377 28.97 15.42 -37.15
CA ALA A 377 29.05 14.05 -37.64
C ALA A 377 29.85 13.91 -38.95
N SER A 378 29.84 14.92 -39.82
CA SER A 378 30.68 14.95 -41.03
C SER A 378 32.16 15.14 -40.67
N CYS A 379 32.49 16.05 -39.75
CA CYS A 379 33.88 16.26 -39.31
C CYS A 379 34.46 15.01 -38.64
N VAL A 380 33.68 14.31 -37.81
CA VAL A 380 34.11 13.05 -37.19
C VAL A 380 34.28 11.95 -38.24
N ARG A 381 33.42 11.88 -39.27
CA ARG A 381 33.57 10.94 -40.40
C ARG A 381 34.87 11.18 -41.16
N GLU A 382 35.17 12.43 -41.49
CA GLU A 382 36.41 12.81 -42.17
C GLU A 382 37.64 12.49 -41.32
N HIS A 383 37.60 12.80 -40.02
CA HIS A 383 38.68 12.48 -39.09
C HIS A 383 38.95 10.97 -39.00
N LEU A 384 37.89 10.16 -39.13
CA LEU A 384 37.95 8.70 -39.12
C LEU A 384 38.15 8.08 -40.52
N ASN A 385 38.39 8.87 -41.57
CA ASN A 385 38.55 8.42 -42.96
C ASN A 385 37.43 7.46 -43.45
N LEU A 386 36.18 7.68 -43.01
CA LEU A 386 35.02 6.85 -43.40
C LEU A 386 34.36 7.41 -44.68
N THR A 387 34.11 6.57 -45.69
CA THR A 387 33.35 6.99 -46.89
C THR A 387 31.86 6.71 -46.74
N ASN A 388 31.01 7.44 -47.47
CA ASN A 388 29.55 7.22 -47.46
C ASN A 388 29.14 5.79 -47.90
N ALA A 389 30.02 5.08 -48.62
CA ALA A 389 29.78 3.70 -49.05
C ALA A 389 30.05 2.68 -47.93
N ASP A 390 30.95 3.01 -46.99
CA ASP A 390 31.31 2.13 -45.86
C ASP A 390 30.19 2.08 -44.81
N LEU A 391 29.35 3.11 -44.74
CA LEU A 391 28.22 3.22 -43.81
C LEU A 391 26.92 2.57 -44.35
N SER A 392 27.01 1.66 -45.32
CA SER A 392 25.81 1.06 -45.92
C SER A 392 25.04 0.22 -44.89
N SER A 393 23.93 0.79 -44.40
CA SER A 393 22.83 0.19 -43.60
C SER A 393 22.73 0.49 -42.10
N LEU A 394 23.32 1.57 -41.58
CA LEU A 394 22.97 2.03 -40.23
C LEU A 394 22.31 3.42 -40.27
N PRO A 395 20.96 3.49 -40.31
CA PRO A 395 20.27 4.77 -40.21
C PRO A 395 20.52 5.35 -38.82
N SER A 396 21.00 6.59 -38.80
CA SER A 396 21.16 7.44 -37.62
C SER A 396 19.91 7.50 -36.72
N ARG A 397 18.73 7.10 -37.23
CA ARG A 397 17.46 7.04 -36.49
C ARG A 397 17.15 5.70 -35.79
N VAL A 398 17.90 4.63 -36.02
CA VAL A 398 17.61 3.31 -35.42
C VAL A 398 18.10 3.21 -33.96
N PHE A 399 19.08 4.01 -33.57
CA PHE A 399 19.82 3.78 -32.32
C PHE A 399 19.29 4.48 -31.08
N CYS A 400 18.31 5.38 -31.21
CA CYS A 400 17.66 5.96 -30.04
C CYS A 400 16.56 5.02 -29.48
N HIS A 401 16.14 3.98 -30.24
CA HIS A 401 14.95 3.17 -29.94
C HIS A 401 15.06 1.66 -30.26
N ALA A 402 16.25 1.12 -30.55
CA ALA A 402 16.40 -0.31 -30.84
C ALA A 402 16.14 -1.19 -29.59
N SER A 403 15.36 -2.27 -29.76
CA SER A 403 15.11 -3.25 -28.70
C SER A 403 16.35 -4.12 -28.44
N GLU A 404 16.42 -4.72 -27.24
CA GLU A 404 17.50 -5.62 -26.81
C GLU A 404 17.76 -6.77 -27.80
N GLU A 405 16.72 -7.34 -28.41
CA GLU A 405 16.86 -8.38 -29.45
C GLU A 405 17.49 -7.85 -30.75
N GLY A 406 17.18 -6.62 -31.15
CA GLY A 406 17.79 -5.98 -32.32
C GLY A 406 19.27 -5.66 -32.09
N PHE A 407 19.61 -5.24 -30.87
CA PHE A 407 20.98 -4.94 -30.46
C PHE A 407 21.83 -6.21 -30.28
N GLU A 408 21.31 -7.25 -29.62
CA GLU A 408 22.00 -8.55 -29.49
C GLU A 408 22.18 -9.24 -30.85
N SER A 409 21.23 -9.10 -31.76
CA SER A 409 21.37 -9.59 -33.14
C SER A 409 22.45 -8.83 -33.91
N LEU A 410 22.59 -7.51 -33.70
CA LEU A 410 23.65 -6.69 -34.28
C LEU A 410 25.02 -7.02 -33.69
N ILE A 411 25.14 -7.17 -32.37
CA ILE A 411 26.40 -7.59 -31.74
C ILE A 411 26.80 -8.99 -32.19
N ARG A 412 25.85 -9.93 -32.36
CA ARG A 412 26.11 -11.24 -32.95
C ARG A 412 26.48 -11.17 -34.42
N LEU A 413 25.88 -10.27 -35.20
CA LEU A 413 26.23 -10.03 -36.59
C LEU A 413 27.66 -9.49 -36.69
N ILE A 414 27.99 -8.45 -35.93
CA ILE A 414 29.31 -7.80 -35.92
C ILE A 414 30.37 -8.73 -35.34
N ALA A 415 30.09 -9.46 -34.25
CA ALA A 415 30.99 -10.48 -33.71
C ALA A 415 31.15 -11.67 -34.66
N GLY A 416 30.10 -12.05 -35.39
CA GLY A 416 30.12 -13.06 -36.45
C GLY A 416 30.92 -12.61 -37.68
N VAL A 417 30.87 -11.33 -38.03
CA VAL A 417 31.73 -10.72 -39.06
C VAL A 417 33.20 -10.74 -38.60
N ARG A 418 33.49 -10.46 -37.31
CA ARG A 418 34.84 -10.55 -36.75
C ARG A 418 35.41 -11.97 -36.77
N THR A 419 34.61 -13.00 -36.47
CA THR A 419 35.06 -14.40 -36.59
C THR A 419 35.28 -14.79 -38.05
N SER A 420 34.45 -14.29 -38.97
CA SER A 420 34.58 -14.52 -40.42
C SER A 420 35.81 -13.84 -41.04
N PHE A 421 36.15 -12.62 -40.60
CA PHE A 421 37.36 -11.91 -41.02
C PHE A 421 38.63 -12.56 -40.45
N ASN A 422 38.60 -13.02 -39.19
CA ASN A 422 39.73 -13.77 -38.61
C ASN A 422 39.94 -15.13 -39.31
N SER A 423 38.88 -15.79 -39.78
CA SER A 423 39.02 -17.03 -40.58
C SER A 423 39.49 -16.77 -42.02
N ASN A 424 39.11 -15.63 -42.62
CA ASN A 424 39.55 -15.27 -43.98
C ASN A 424 40.98 -14.70 -44.03
N ASN A 425 41.50 -14.16 -42.93
CA ASN A 425 42.91 -13.79 -42.84
C ASN A 425 43.83 -14.97 -42.49
N GLN A 426 43.32 -16.08 -41.95
CA GLN A 426 44.11 -17.31 -41.76
C GLN A 426 44.28 -18.15 -43.02
N SER A 427 43.47 -17.95 -44.07
CA SER A 427 43.57 -18.70 -45.33
C SER A 427 44.55 -18.10 -46.36
N MET A 428 45.21 -16.98 -46.04
CA MET A 428 46.24 -16.35 -46.91
C MET A 428 47.68 -16.45 -46.37
N GLU A 429 47.91 -17.10 -45.23
CA GLU A 429 49.27 -17.36 -44.71
C GLU A 429 49.78 -18.80 -45.00
N ASN A 430 49.03 -19.60 -45.75
CA ASN A 430 49.46 -20.94 -46.19
C ASN A 430 49.29 -21.16 -47.71
N GLN A 431 49.85 -20.25 -48.52
CA GLN A 431 50.21 -20.52 -49.91
C GLN A 431 51.59 -19.97 -50.26
#